data_AF-A0A6P6QAP4-F1
#
_entry.id   AF-A0A6P6QAP4-F1
#
_cell.length_a   1.000
_cell.length_b   1.000
_cell.length_c   1.000
_cell.angle_alpha   90.00
_cell.angle_beta   90.00
_cell.angle_gamma   90.00
#
_symmetry.space_group_name_H-M   'P 1'
#
loop_
_entity.id
_entity.type
_entity.pdbx_description
1 polymer ?
#
loop_
_entity_poly.entity_id
_entity_poly.type
_entity_poly.pdbx_seq_one_letter_code
_entity_poly.pdbx_strand_id
1 'polypeptide(L)'
;MTASPQDHIDTTTRSLEPSTQPPKLKTLEPSDSVPTQMPLLQQPLFKKILWRRKRDLHKRQIRGANDKVCSGVTESAQLVSTTKVMYNWILAVPSNNINMIFQEVLVDLNSKNDRGLYQSRIKATVGGRPLTFYSLVGLENEAFYRSMPRIIAVAIDALKT
;
A
#
# COMPACT_ATOMS: atom_id res chain seq x y z
N MET A 1 -55.56 -10.56 56.08
CA MET A 1 -55.35 -11.69 55.15
C MET A 1 -54.56 -11.12 53.97
N THR A 2 -53.23 -11.14 54.06
CA THR A 2 -52.31 -12.15 53.44
C THR A 2 -52.21 -11.98 51.93
N ALA A 3 -51.08 -11.87 51.25
CA ALA A 3 -49.66 -11.82 51.59
C ALA A 3 -48.91 -11.38 50.30
N SER A 4 -47.75 -10.73 50.42
CA SER A 4 -46.74 -10.69 49.34
C SER A 4 -46.20 -12.10 49.07
N PRO A 5 -45.57 -12.30 47.91
CA PRO A 5 -44.16 -12.72 47.97
C PRO A 5 -43.23 -11.95 47.00
N GLN A 6 -42.01 -11.76 47.50
CA GLN A 6 -40.77 -11.52 46.75
C GLN A 6 -40.38 -12.77 45.95
N ASP A 7 -39.76 -12.58 44.79
CA ASP A 7 -38.76 -13.49 44.19
C ASP A 7 -37.83 -12.63 43.29
N HIS A 8 -36.63 -12.30 43.77
CA HIS A 8 -35.34 -12.98 43.58
C HIS A 8 -34.66 -12.66 42.24
N ILE A 9 -33.64 -11.82 42.33
CA ILE A 9 -32.67 -11.48 41.30
C ILE A 9 -31.67 -12.62 41.20
N ASP A 10 -31.62 -13.32 40.07
CA ASP A 10 -30.52 -14.22 39.74
C ASP A 10 -29.68 -13.60 38.61
N THR A 11 -28.57 -13.02 39.05
CA THR A 11 -27.41 -12.69 38.23
C THR A 11 -26.81 -13.98 37.67
N THR A 12 -27.04 -14.26 36.39
CA THR A 12 -26.28 -15.29 35.66
C THR A 12 -25.35 -14.63 34.66
N THR A 13 -24.14 -14.37 35.14
CA THR A 13 -22.92 -14.19 34.34
C THR A 13 -22.67 -15.44 33.48
N ARG A 14 -22.79 -15.33 32.16
CA ARG A 14 -22.23 -16.32 31.23
C ARG A 14 -21.11 -15.67 30.42
N SER A 15 -19.91 -15.83 30.94
CA SER A 15 -18.65 -15.52 30.26
C SER A 15 -18.47 -16.50 29.09
N LEU A 16 -18.29 -15.99 27.88
CA LEU A 16 -17.86 -16.74 26.71
C LEU A 16 -16.45 -16.29 26.36
N GLU A 17 -15.45 -16.98 26.90
CA GLU A 17 -14.06 -16.85 26.47
C GLU A 17 -13.82 -17.56 25.12
N PRO A 18 -13.07 -16.96 24.19
CA PRO A 18 -12.58 -17.65 22.99
C PRO A 18 -11.34 -18.47 23.32
N SER A 19 -11.49 -19.80 23.28
CA SER A 19 -10.38 -20.76 23.41
C SER A 19 -9.40 -20.60 22.25
N THR A 20 -8.19 -20.14 22.56
CA THR A 20 -7.06 -20.05 21.64
C THR A 20 -6.08 -21.19 21.95
N GLN A 21 -6.04 -22.22 21.12
CA GLN A 21 -4.97 -23.23 21.14
C GLN A 21 -4.37 -23.39 19.72
N PRO A 22 -3.05 -23.20 19.55
CA PRO A 22 -2.37 -23.49 18.30
C PRO A 22 -2.04 -25.00 18.20
N PRO A 23 -2.18 -25.63 17.02
CA PRO A 23 -1.83 -27.04 16.85
C PRO A 23 -0.31 -27.24 16.88
N LYS A 24 0.12 -28.26 17.62
CA LYS A 24 1.52 -28.65 17.84
C LYS A 24 2.16 -29.22 16.56
N LEU A 25 3.29 -28.60 16.17
CA LEU A 25 4.17 -29.07 15.10
C LEU A 25 4.95 -30.30 15.59
N LYS A 26 4.80 -31.45 14.91
CA LYS A 26 5.61 -32.65 15.14
C LYS A 26 6.96 -32.47 14.45
N THR A 27 8.03 -32.40 15.23
CA THR A 27 9.42 -32.51 14.75
C THR A 27 9.70 -33.98 14.42
N LEU A 28 10.06 -34.27 13.17
CA LEU A 28 10.59 -35.54 12.71
C LEU A 28 12.08 -35.35 12.40
N GLU A 29 12.92 -36.07 13.14
CA GLU A 29 14.37 -36.15 12.97
C GLU A 29 14.74 -36.81 11.62
N PRO A 30 15.85 -36.41 10.96
CA PRO A 30 16.32 -37.07 9.75
C PRO A 30 17.24 -38.25 10.07
N SER A 31 16.95 -39.42 9.49
CA SER A 31 17.83 -40.60 9.51
C SER A 31 18.43 -40.84 8.13
N ASP A 32 19.68 -41.29 8.15
CA ASP A 32 20.64 -41.37 7.07
C ASP A 32 20.32 -42.37 5.92
N SER A 33 20.82 -42.00 4.74
CA SER A 33 21.67 -42.83 3.83
C SER A 33 21.12 -43.50 2.54
N VAL A 34 21.95 -43.31 1.50
CA VAL A 34 22.27 -44.09 0.27
C VAL A 34 21.36 -44.02 -1.00
N PRO A 35 21.88 -44.29 -2.24
CA PRO A 35 22.38 -43.25 -3.16
C PRO A 35 21.72 -43.26 -4.56
N THR A 36 21.91 -42.16 -5.28
CA THR A 36 21.52 -41.95 -6.68
C THR A 36 22.33 -42.83 -7.66
N GLN A 37 21.64 -43.70 -8.41
CA GLN A 37 22.18 -44.28 -9.66
C GLN A 37 21.41 -43.71 -10.86
N MET A 38 22.12 -43.01 -11.74
CA MET A 38 21.63 -42.58 -13.04
C MET A 38 22.19 -43.49 -14.15
N PRO A 39 21.37 -44.00 -15.09
CA PRO A 39 21.88 -44.84 -16.17
C PRO A 39 22.64 -44.01 -17.20
N LEU A 40 23.79 -44.55 -17.61
CA LEU A 40 24.72 -44.00 -18.58
C LEU A 40 24.20 -44.28 -19.99
N LEU A 41 23.59 -43.28 -20.65
CA LEU A 41 23.15 -43.37 -22.04
C LEU A 41 23.86 -42.33 -22.94
N GLN A 42 24.77 -42.84 -23.77
CA GLN A 42 25.22 -42.36 -25.09
C GLN A 42 25.69 -40.89 -25.22
N GLN A 43 27.01 -40.72 -25.20
CA GLN A 43 27.72 -39.44 -25.15
C GLN A 43 28.13 -38.73 -26.47
N PRO A 44 27.97 -39.23 -27.72
CA PRO A 44 28.56 -38.53 -28.87
C PRO A 44 27.65 -37.45 -29.49
N LEU A 45 26.32 -37.59 -29.40
CA LEU A 45 25.37 -36.66 -30.05
C LEU A 45 25.09 -35.40 -29.21
N PHE A 46 24.99 -35.55 -27.89
CA PHE A 46 24.79 -34.42 -26.96
C PHE A 46 25.96 -33.44 -26.98
N LYS A 47 27.20 -33.93 -27.06
CA LYS A 47 28.39 -33.06 -27.12
C LYS A 47 28.31 -32.13 -28.33
N LYS A 48 28.03 -32.65 -29.54
CA LYS A 48 27.93 -31.83 -30.76
C LYS A 48 26.81 -30.77 -30.70
N ILE A 49 25.68 -31.11 -30.09
CA ILE A 49 24.56 -30.17 -29.88
C ILE A 49 24.96 -29.07 -28.88
N LEU A 50 25.64 -29.43 -27.78
CA LEU A 50 26.19 -28.47 -26.83
C LEU A 50 27.20 -27.52 -27.48
N TRP A 51 28.10 -28.05 -28.32
CA TRP A 51 29.11 -27.26 -29.03
C TRP A 51 28.53 -26.31 -30.08
N ARG A 52 27.42 -26.68 -30.75
CA ARG A 52 26.69 -25.74 -31.63
C ARG A 52 26.00 -24.64 -30.80
N ARG A 53 25.29 -25.02 -29.73
CA ARG A 53 24.59 -24.06 -28.85
C ARG A 53 25.54 -23.04 -28.21
N LYS A 54 26.74 -23.48 -27.81
CA LYS A 54 27.78 -22.61 -27.25
C LYS A 54 28.35 -21.64 -28.30
N ARG A 55 28.51 -22.08 -29.56
CA ARG A 55 28.92 -21.20 -30.67
C ARG A 55 27.86 -20.17 -31.04
N ASP A 56 26.58 -20.54 -31.01
CA ASP A 56 25.48 -19.61 -31.31
C ASP A 56 25.30 -18.55 -30.21
N LEU A 57 25.49 -18.92 -28.94
CA LEU A 57 25.53 -17.97 -27.83
C LEU A 57 26.69 -17.00 -27.95
N HIS A 58 27.90 -17.50 -28.25
CA HIS A 58 29.07 -16.64 -28.42
C HIS A 58 28.93 -15.72 -29.65
N LYS A 59 28.31 -16.20 -30.74
CA LYS A 59 28.03 -15.40 -31.94
C LYS A 59 26.98 -14.30 -31.70
N ARG A 60 26.02 -14.53 -30.78
CA ARG A 60 25.09 -13.50 -30.29
C ARG A 60 25.77 -12.52 -29.33
N GLN A 61 26.70 -12.99 -28.51
CA GLN A 61 27.46 -12.17 -27.57
C GLN A 61 28.41 -11.20 -28.30
N ILE A 62 29.03 -11.62 -29.42
CA ILE A 62 29.91 -10.76 -30.23
C ILE A 62 29.12 -9.76 -31.08
N ARG A 63 27.89 -10.07 -31.52
CA ARG A 63 27.01 -9.09 -32.20
C ARG A 63 26.28 -8.13 -31.26
N GLY A 64 26.20 -8.45 -29.96
CA GLY A 64 25.64 -7.60 -28.91
C GLY A 64 26.64 -6.66 -28.25
N ALA A 65 27.94 -6.80 -28.54
CA ALA A 65 28.99 -5.87 -28.13
C ALA A 65 29.17 -4.71 -29.14
N ASN A 66 28.07 -4.29 -29.79
CA ASN A 66 28.00 -2.96 -30.37
C ASN A 66 27.46 -2.06 -29.25
N ASP A 67 28.17 -0.99 -28.92
CA ASP A 67 27.86 0.03 -27.90
C ASP A 67 26.53 0.80 -28.12
N LYS A 68 25.62 0.24 -28.91
CA LYS A 68 24.28 0.73 -29.13
C LYS A 68 23.40 0.15 -28.04
N VAL A 69 23.41 0.80 -26.88
CA VAL A 69 22.33 0.66 -25.89
C VAL A 69 21.01 0.69 -26.67
N CYS A 70 20.15 -0.32 -26.45
CA CYS A 70 18.89 -0.44 -27.17
C CYS A 70 18.12 0.88 -27.01
N SER A 71 17.82 1.60 -28.09
CA SER A 71 17.35 3.00 -28.04
C SER A 71 16.09 3.19 -27.20
N GLY A 72 15.19 2.20 -27.22
CA GLY A 72 13.99 2.22 -26.37
C GLY A 72 14.29 2.11 -24.86
N VAL A 73 15.41 1.48 -24.47
CA VAL A 73 15.84 1.39 -23.07
C VAL A 73 16.43 2.72 -22.61
N THR A 74 17.20 3.43 -23.46
CA THR A 74 17.70 4.76 -23.13
C THR A 74 16.57 5.78 -22.94
N GLU A 75 15.58 5.78 -23.84
CA GLU A 75 14.41 6.66 -23.74
C GLU A 75 13.59 6.36 -22.47
N SER A 76 13.34 5.07 -22.19
CA SER A 76 12.63 4.64 -20.99
C SER A 76 13.39 5.01 -19.71
N ALA A 77 14.71 4.82 -19.68
CA ALA A 77 15.55 5.18 -18.55
C ALA A 77 15.54 6.69 -18.29
N GLN A 78 15.58 7.50 -19.36
CA GLN A 78 15.48 8.94 -19.26
C GLN A 78 14.10 9.39 -18.74
N LEU A 79 13.02 8.75 -19.20
CA LEU A 79 11.67 9.04 -18.72
C LEU A 79 11.53 8.72 -17.23
N VAL A 80 12.00 7.56 -16.78
CA VAL A 80 11.98 7.15 -15.36
C VAL A 80 12.82 8.11 -14.52
N SER A 81 14.02 8.48 -14.99
CA SER A 81 14.88 9.43 -14.29
C SER A 81 14.19 10.79 -14.13
N THR A 82 13.63 11.33 -15.21
CA THR A 82 12.91 12.62 -15.22
C THR A 82 11.70 12.56 -14.28
N THR A 83 10.93 11.48 -14.35
CA THR A 83 9.75 11.26 -13.48
C THR A 83 10.16 11.17 -12.00
N LYS A 84 11.25 10.47 -11.70
CA LYS A 84 11.78 10.35 -10.34
C LYS A 84 12.19 11.71 -9.78
N VAL A 85 12.87 12.54 -10.59
CA VAL A 85 13.24 13.90 -10.20
C VAL A 85 11.99 14.76 -9.97
N MET A 86 11.02 14.70 -10.89
CA MET A 86 9.78 15.48 -10.81
C MET A 86 8.93 15.18 -9.57
N TYR A 87 8.86 13.90 -9.16
CA TYR A 87 8.08 13.46 -8.01
C TYR A 87 8.92 13.18 -6.76
N ASN A 88 10.20 13.58 -6.73
CA ASN A 88 11.07 13.33 -5.59
C ASN A 88 10.53 13.96 -4.29
N TRP A 89 9.80 15.08 -4.40
CA TRP A 89 9.18 15.75 -3.27
C TRP A 89 8.20 14.83 -2.52
N ILE A 90 7.47 13.94 -3.20
CA ILE A 90 6.51 13.01 -2.58
C ILE A 90 7.23 12.07 -1.62
N LEU A 91 8.38 11.55 -2.07
CA LEU A 91 9.20 10.64 -1.27
C LEU A 91 9.97 11.36 -0.16
N ALA A 92 10.15 12.67 -0.30
CA ALA A 92 10.84 13.51 0.68
C ALA A 92 9.93 13.97 1.83
N VAL A 93 8.60 13.80 1.75
CA VAL A 93 7.67 14.16 2.83
C VAL A 93 7.89 13.25 4.04
N PRO A 94 8.31 13.77 5.21
CA PRO A 94 8.47 12.97 6.41
C PRO A 94 7.14 12.38 6.87
N SER A 95 7.12 11.14 7.36
CA SER A 95 5.88 10.46 7.80
C SER A 95 5.14 11.20 8.92
N ASN A 96 5.87 11.84 9.83
CA ASN A 96 5.32 12.70 10.88
C ASN A 96 4.65 13.99 10.35
N ASN A 97 4.92 14.36 9.10
CA ASN A 97 4.34 15.52 8.42
C ASN A 97 3.15 15.15 7.52
N ILE A 98 2.81 13.86 7.38
CA ILE A 98 1.62 13.38 6.65
C ILE A 98 0.40 13.44 7.57
N ASN A 99 0.15 14.62 8.13
CA ASN A 99 -1.06 14.90 8.89
C ASN A 99 -1.60 16.27 8.50
N MET A 100 -2.92 16.36 8.55
CA MET A 100 -3.64 17.62 8.51
C MET A 100 -4.39 17.71 9.83
N ILE A 101 -4.01 18.67 10.67
CA ILE A 101 -4.65 18.93 11.96
C ILE A 101 -5.58 20.12 11.76
N PHE A 102 -6.87 19.93 11.95
CA PHE A 102 -7.83 21.04 11.89
C PHE A 102 -7.79 21.83 13.20
N GLN A 103 -7.61 23.15 13.12
CA GLN A 103 -7.78 24.04 14.27
C GLN A 103 -9.20 24.58 14.35
N GLU A 104 -9.75 24.98 13.20
CA GLU A 104 -11.05 25.64 13.13
C GLU A 104 -11.71 25.31 11.79
N VAL A 105 -13.00 24.99 11.84
CA VAL A 105 -13.83 24.80 10.64
C VAL A 105 -15.10 25.61 10.84
N LEU A 106 -15.18 26.76 10.15
CA LEU A 106 -16.36 27.62 10.16
C LEU A 106 -17.20 27.32 8.93
N VAL A 107 -18.49 27.05 9.12
CA VAL A 107 -19.41 26.65 8.07
C VAL A 107 -20.57 27.63 7.98
N ASP A 108 -20.90 28.08 6.78
CA ASP A 108 -22.08 28.90 6.52
C ASP A 108 -23.29 28.00 6.28
N LEU A 109 -24.16 27.88 7.29
CA LEU A 109 -25.36 27.03 7.25
C LEU A 109 -26.41 27.51 6.25
N ASN A 110 -26.33 28.76 5.78
CA ASN A 110 -27.27 29.31 4.79
C ASN A 110 -26.83 29.02 3.35
N SER A 111 -25.69 28.35 3.16
CA SER A 111 -25.05 28.15 1.85
C SER A 111 -25.18 26.73 1.27
N LYS A 112 -26.12 25.92 1.79
CA LYS A 112 -26.30 24.53 1.35
C LYS A 112 -26.59 24.47 -0.15
N ASN A 113 -25.81 23.70 -0.90
CA ASN A 113 -26.08 23.43 -2.30
C ASN A 113 -26.91 22.16 -2.51
N ASP A 114 -27.30 21.90 -3.76
CA ASP A 114 -28.08 20.71 -4.16
C ASP A 114 -27.37 19.38 -3.87
N ARG A 115 -26.06 19.42 -3.63
CA ARG A 115 -25.22 18.25 -3.30
C ARG A 115 -25.06 18.03 -1.79
N GLY A 116 -25.73 18.83 -0.96
CA GLY A 116 -25.66 18.76 0.50
C GLY A 116 -24.37 19.32 1.10
N LEU A 117 -23.62 20.14 0.35
CA LEU A 117 -22.39 20.77 0.80
C LEU A 117 -22.61 22.23 1.16
N TYR A 118 -21.92 22.68 2.20
CA TYR A 118 -21.94 24.05 2.69
C TYR A 118 -20.59 24.72 2.41
N GLN A 119 -20.59 26.03 2.18
CA GLN A 119 -19.37 26.82 2.15
C GLN A 119 -18.73 26.85 3.53
N SER A 120 -17.41 26.73 3.55
CA SER A 120 -16.64 26.69 4.79
C SER A 120 -15.31 27.41 4.65
N ARG A 121 -14.84 27.96 5.77
CA ARG A 121 -13.46 28.40 5.98
C ARG A 121 -12.79 27.44 6.93
N ILE A 122 -11.70 26.85 6.49
CA ILE A 122 -10.95 25.84 7.23
C ILE A 122 -9.59 26.44 7.59
N LYS A 123 -9.22 26.38 8.87
CA LYS A 123 -7.86 26.59 9.36
C LYS A 123 -7.30 25.25 9.82
N ALA A 124 -6.20 24.84 9.21
CA ALA A 124 -5.52 23.59 9.50
C ALA A 124 -4.00 23.77 9.48
N THR A 125 -3.29 22.84 10.11
CA THR A 125 -1.83 22.72 10.01
C THR A 125 -1.52 21.48 9.18
N VAL A 126 -0.68 21.64 8.15
CA VAL A 126 -0.24 20.56 7.27
C VAL A 126 1.29 20.54 7.27
N GLY A 127 1.89 19.41 7.62
CA GLY A 127 3.36 19.29 7.68
C GLY A 127 4.02 20.33 8.58
N GLY A 128 3.37 20.71 9.68
CA GLY A 128 3.84 21.73 10.62
C GLY A 128 3.59 23.19 10.16
N ARG A 129 2.99 23.42 8.99
CA ARG A 129 2.72 24.76 8.47
C ARG A 129 1.23 25.12 8.59
N PRO A 130 0.88 26.30 9.12
CA PRO A 130 -0.52 26.74 9.18
C PRO A 130 -1.02 27.08 7.77
N LEU A 131 -2.25 26.67 7.48
CA LEU A 131 -2.93 26.85 6.21
C LEU A 131 -4.39 27.24 6.46
N THR A 132 -4.85 28.28 5.77
CA THR A 132 -6.26 28.69 5.78
C THR A 132 -6.80 28.66 4.37
N PHE A 133 -7.93 27.97 4.15
CA PHE A 133 -8.53 27.85 2.83
C PHE A 133 -10.05 27.73 2.90
N TYR A 134 -10.70 27.99 1.78
CA TYR A 134 -12.14 27.83 1.63
C TYR A 134 -12.45 26.51 0.92
N SER A 135 -13.46 25.80 1.41
CA SER A 135 -13.89 24.54 0.82
C SER A 135 -15.40 24.34 0.96
N LEU A 136 -15.90 23.31 0.30
CA LEU A 136 -17.25 22.81 0.47
C LEU A 136 -17.23 21.61 1.41
N VAL A 137 -18.02 21.66 2.48
CA VAL A 137 -18.07 20.63 3.53
C VAL A 137 -19.49 20.11 3.67
N GLY A 138 -19.65 18.79 3.59
CA GLY A 138 -20.88 18.08 3.91
C GLY A 138 -20.93 17.77 5.40
N LEU A 139 -22.01 18.21 6.06
CA LEU A 139 -22.26 17.93 7.48
C LEU A 139 -23.01 16.61 7.69
N GLU A 140 -23.72 16.15 6.66
CA GLU A 140 -24.43 14.87 6.63
C GLU A 140 -23.49 13.77 6.13
N ASN A 141 -23.65 12.54 6.63
CA ASN A 141 -22.80 11.40 6.25
C ASN A 141 -22.72 11.18 4.73
N GLU A 142 -23.85 11.34 4.03
CA GLU A 142 -23.95 11.16 2.57
C GLU A 142 -23.18 12.22 1.76
N ALA A 143 -23.01 13.41 2.34
CA ALA A 143 -22.33 14.53 1.71
C ALA A 143 -20.88 14.67 2.20
N PHE A 144 -20.57 14.21 3.41
CA PHE A 144 -19.26 14.35 4.06
C PHE A 144 -18.12 13.84 3.18
N TYR A 145 -18.24 12.63 2.65
CA TYR A 145 -17.22 12.00 1.80
C TYR A 145 -16.95 12.79 0.50
N ARG A 146 -17.91 13.60 0.04
CA ARG A 146 -17.75 14.44 -1.16
C ARG A 146 -16.87 15.66 -0.89
N SER A 147 -16.67 16.03 0.38
CA SER A 147 -15.79 17.13 0.82
C SER A 147 -14.32 16.74 0.76
N MET A 148 -14.03 15.47 1.11
CA MET A 148 -12.69 15.00 1.39
C MET A 148 -11.71 15.07 0.21
N PRO A 149 -12.08 14.71 -1.04
CA PRO A 149 -11.16 14.81 -2.16
C PRO A 149 -10.56 16.21 -2.33
N ARG A 150 -11.37 17.24 -2.12
CA ARG A 150 -10.92 18.64 -2.24
C ARG A 150 -10.03 19.06 -1.08
N ILE A 151 -10.37 18.67 0.14
CA ILE A 151 -9.58 18.96 1.35
C ILE A 151 -8.21 18.27 1.26
N ILE A 152 -8.18 17.00 0.85
CA ILE A 152 -6.94 16.23 0.67
C ILE A 152 -6.08 16.83 -0.44
N ALA A 153 -6.68 17.24 -1.56
CA ALA A 153 -5.92 17.88 -2.64
C ALA A 153 -5.20 19.15 -2.17
N VAL A 154 -5.87 19.97 -1.36
CA VAL A 154 -5.25 21.16 -0.74
C VAL A 154 -4.13 20.77 0.23
N ALA A 155 -4.32 19.71 1.02
CA ALA A 155 -3.28 19.20 1.93
C ALA A 155 -2.02 18.76 1.15
N ILE A 156 -2.20 17.98 0.08
CA ILE A 156 -1.11 17.47 -0.76
C ILE A 156 -0.36 18.63 -1.42
N ASP A 157 -1.08 19.65 -1.90
CA ASP A 157 -0.45 20.81 -2.51
C ASP A 157 0.37 21.61 -1.50
N ALA A 158 -0.09 21.72 -0.26
CA ALA A 158 0.66 22.36 0.83
C ALA A 158 1.93 21.60 1.25
N LEU A 159 2.04 20.31 0.92
CA LEU A 159 3.24 19.50 1.18
C LEU A 159 4.29 19.63 0.08
N LYS A 160 3.96 20.21 -1.08
CA LYS A 160 4.96 20.52 -2.10
C LYS A 160 5.84 21.68 -1.60
N THR A 161 7.13 21.40 -1.47
CA THR A 161 8.16 22.37 -1.08
C THR A 161 9.17 22.55 -2.21
#